data_AF-A0A2E7HCQ3-F1
#
_entry.id   AF-A0A2E7HCQ3-F1
#
_cell.length_a   1.000
_cell.length_b   1.000
_cell.length_c   1.000
_cell.angle_alpha   90.00
_cell.angle_beta   90.00
_cell.angle_gamma   90.00
#
_symmetry.space_group_name_H-M   'P 1'
#
loop_
_entity.id
_entity.type
_entity.pdbx_description
1 polymer ?
#
loop_
_entity_poly.entity_id
_entity_poly.type
_entity_poly.pdbx_seq_one_letter_code
_entity_poly.pdbx_strand_id
1 'polypeptide(L)'
;MRLLDRFNRRVALTRSGRELAESLTGAFDSMDLAVRRAVGEEGDDRRLVLVGNPGLLDCWLRARLSRFRQAHPEIALELIPSDDSAHHLNERSDLALHFGQPLGAGWASERLCPCHVFPVCSPAMADRFTKPEDLMKSVLLHEASPKWWRQWF
;
A
#
# COMPACT_ATOMS: atom_id res chain seq x y z
N MET A 1 -16.82 -15.00 23.53
CA MET A 1 -16.80 -14.55 22.12
C MET A 1 -15.83 -15.43 21.35
N ARG A 2 -16.24 -15.98 20.20
CA ARG A 2 -15.38 -16.85 19.37
C ARG A 2 -14.63 -15.99 18.36
N LEU A 3 -13.31 -16.12 18.28
CA LEU A 3 -12.47 -15.34 17.35
C LEU A 3 -12.10 -16.11 16.08
N LEU A 4 -12.11 -17.44 16.16
CA LEU A 4 -11.64 -18.32 15.10
C LEU A 4 -12.66 -19.42 14.82
N ASP A 5 -12.98 -19.60 13.54
CA ASP A 5 -13.64 -20.78 13.03
C ASP A 5 -12.57 -21.77 12.57
N ARG A 6 -12.60 -22.97 13.16
CA ARG A 6 -11.64 -24.04 12.88
C ARG A 6 -12.33 -25.09 12.03
N PHE A 7 -11.83 -25.26 10.81
CA PHE A 7 -12.17 -26.34 9.89
C PHE A 7 -11.01 -27.35 9.88
N ASN A 8 -11.26 -28.58 9.41
CA ASN A 8 -10.33 -29.71 9.52
C ASN A 8 -8.89 -29.43 9.01
N ARG A 9 -8.69 -28.44 8.12
CA ARG A 9 -7.37 -27.98 7.64
C ARG A 9 -7.24 -26.46 7.49
N ARG A 10 -8.19 -25.67 8.00
CA ARG A 10 -8.18 -24.21 7.81
C ARG A 10 -8.68 -23.49 9.06
N VAL A 11 -8.11 -22.34 9.33
CA VAL A 11 -8.58 -21.42 10.37
C VAL A 11 -9.01 -20.14 9.67
N ALA A 12 -10.21 -19.65 10.00
CA ALA A 12 -10.73 -18.38 9.51
C ALA A 12 -11.09 -17.48 10.69
N LEU A 13 -10.90 -16.17 10.55
CA LEU A 13 -11.38 -15.21 11.54
C LEU A 13 -12.90 -15.12 11.51
N THR A 14 -13.52 -15.16 12.69
CA THR A 14 -14.92 -14.75 12.85
C THR A 14 -15.04 -13.24 12.64
N ARG A 15 -16.27 -12.71 12.57
CA ARG A 15 -16.49 -11.26 12.52
C ARG A 15 -15.79 -10.52 13.67
N SER A 16 -16.04 -10.96 14.91
CA SER A 16 -15.39 -10.37 16.08
C SER A 16 -13.88 -10.60 16.10
N GLY A 17 -13.39 -11.68 15.48
CA GLY A 17 -11.97 -11.92 15.27
C GLY A 17 -11.33 -10.90 14.34
N ARG A 18 -12.00 -10.51 13.25
CA ARG A 18 -11.55 -9.42 12.36
C ARG A 18 -11.56 -8.07 13.07
N GLU A 19 -12.67 -7.71 13.71
CA GLU A 19 -12.81 -6.43 14.43
C GLU A 19 -11.71 -6.24 15.50
N LEU A 20 -11.39 -7.30 16.26
CA LEU A 20 -10.27 -7.30 17.21
C LEU A 20 -8.91 -7.28 16.53
N ALA A 21 -8.72 -8.04 15.45
CA ALA A 21 -7.44 -8.06 14.75
C ALA A 21 -7.11 -6.67 14.18
N GLU A 22 -8.08 -6.02 13.54
CA GLU A 22 -7.95 -4.64 13.04
C GLU A 22 -7.63 -3.68 14.20
N SER A 23 -8.35 -3.76 15.32
CA SER A 23 -8.17 -2.82 16.44
C SER A 23 -6.88 -3.04 17.25
N LEU A 24 -6.46 -4.30 17.46
CA LEU A 24 -5.38 -4.63 18.40
C LEU A 24 -4.02 -4.81 17.74
N THR A 25 -3.97 -5.02 16.43
CA THR A 25 -2.69 -5.23 15.72
C THR A 25 -1.73 -4.08 15.96
N GLY A 26 -2.13 -2.84 15.65
CA GLY A 26 -1.26 -1.67 15.86
C GLY A 26 -0.92 -1.41 17.33
N ALA A 27 -1.81 -1.77 18.26
CA ALA A 27 -1.56 -1.64 19.69
C ALA A 27 -0.46 -2.61 20.16
N PHE A 28 -0.49 -3.87 19.71
CA PHE A 28 0.57 -4.83 20.03
C PHE A 28 1.89 -4.47 19.38
N ASP A 29 1.88 -3.97 18.13
CA ASP A 29 3.09 -3.52 17.45
C ASP A 29 3.74 -2.33 18.20
N SER A 30 2.91 -1.41 18.72
CA SER A 30 3.38 -0.30 19.56
C SER A 30 3.99 -0.76 20.89
N MET A 31 3.42 -1.80 21.51
CA MET A 31 3.96 -2.38 22.74
C MET A 31 5.30 -3.08 22.48
N ASP A 32 5.43 -3.84 21.40
CA ASP A 32 6.67 -4.49 21.00
C ASP A 32 7.79 -3.47 20.81
N LEU A 33 7.51 -2.38 20.08
CA LEU A 33 8.45 -1.28 19.88
C LEU A 33 8.88 -0.63 21.20
N ALA A 34 7.94 -0.41 22.13
CA ALA A 34 8.26 0.17 23.43
C ALA A 34 9.17 -0.74 24.27
N VAL A 35 8.96 -2.07 24.20
CA VAL A 35 9.80 -3.06 24.90
C VAL A 35 11.20 -3.08 24.30
N ARG A 36 11.34 -3.12 22.98
CA ARG A 36 12.67 -3.13 22.31
C ARG A 36 13.50 -1.91 22.66
N ARG A 37 12.87 -0.73 22.69
CA ARG A 37 13.50 0.52 23.16
C ARG A 37 13.97 0.40 24.61
N ALA A 38 13.10 -0.10 25.50
CA ALA A 38 13.43 -0.21 26.92
C ALA A 38 14.58 -1.19 27.22
N VAL A 39 14.78 -2.22 26.39
CA VAL A 39 15.83 -3.24 26.57
C VAL A 39 17.17 -2.82 25.93
N GLY A 40 17.22 -1.66 25.27
CA GLY A 40 18.47 -1.14 24.72
C GLY A 40 18.95 -1.88 23.48
N GLU A 41 18.02 -2.47 22.69
CA GLU A 41 18.29 -2.94 21.33
C GLU A 41 18.59 -1.78 20.34
N GLU A 42 18.72 -0.55 20.85
CA GLU A 42 19.01 0.70 20.13
C GLU A 42 20.37 0.74 19.41
N GLY A 43 21.19 -0.31 19.52
CA GLY A 43 22.46 -0.43 18.80
C GLY A 43 22.34 -0.72 17.30
N ASP A 44 21.20 -1.22 16.82
CA ASP A 44 21.06 -1.75 15.45
C ASP A 44 19.69 -1.46 14.78
N ASP A 45 18.84 -0.64 15.43
CA ASP A 45 17.41 -0.56 15.11
C ASP A 45 17.02 0.59 14.16
N ARG A 46 17.70 0.72 13.02
CA ARG A 46 17.19 1.61 11.94
C ARG A 46 16.26 0.86 10.99
N ARG A 47 15.26 0.16 11.54
CA ARG A 47 14.20 -0.42 10.70
C ARG A 47 13.32 0.71 10.16
N LEU A 48 13.09 0.70 8.85
CA LEU A 48 12.21 1.63 8.18
C LEU A 48 11.14 0.84 7.42
N VAL A 49 9.88 1.01 7.80
CA VAL A 49 8.76 0.30 7.18
C VAL A 49 8.05 1.23 6.21
N LEU A 50 8.08 0.88 4.94
CA LEU A 50 7.45 1.60 3.87
C LEU A 50 6.29 0.79 3.30
N VAL A 51 5.07 1.30 3.45
CA VAL A 51 3.89 0.76 2.78
C VAL A 51 3.71 1.44 1.43
N GLY A 52 3.28 0.73 0.39
CA GLY A 52 3.01 1.38 -0.89
C GLY A 52 2.28 0.53 -1.90
N ASN A 53 1.63 1.19 -2.86
CA ASN A 53 1.02 0.48 -3.98
C ASN A 53 2.11 -0.31 -4.75
N PRO A 54 1.87 -1.60 -5.10
CA PRO A 54 2.87 -2.43 -5.76
C PRO A 54 3.45 -1.79 -7.03
N GLY A 55 2.60 -1.16 -7.86
CA GLY A 55 3.03 -0.47 -9.08
C GLY A 55 3.95 0.72 -8.81
N LEU A 56 3.70 1.47 -7.73
CA LEU A 56 4.57 2.60 -7.32
C LEU A 56 5.91 2.13 -6.74
N LEU A 57 5.89 1.11 -5.88
CA LEU A 57 7.12 0.50 -5.37
C LEU A 57 7.99 0.04 -6.55
N ASP A 58 7.34 -0.51 -7.57
CA ASP A 58 8.05 -1.02 -8.72
C ASP A 58 8.59 0.06 -9.66
N CYS A 59 7.77 1.04 -10.02
CA CYS A 59 8.16 2.04 -11.02
C CYS A 59 9.05 3.14 -10.43
N TRP A 60 8.86 3.51 -9.16
CA TRP A 60 9.54 4.63 -8.54
C TRP A 60 10.67 4.18 -7.60
N LEU A 61 10.41 3.22 -6.71
CA LEU A 61 11.37 2.83 -5.67
C LEU A 61 12.44 1.89 -6.21
N ARG A 62 12.10 0.93 -7.09
CA ARG A 62 13.05 -0.07 -7.62
C ARG A 62 14.36 0.54 -8.14
N ALA A 63 14.26 1.62 -8.93
CA ALA A 63 15.42 2.29 -9.51
C ALA A 63 16.29 3.05 -8.48
N ARG A 64 15.74 3.36 -7.30
CA ARG A 64 16.39 4.14 -6.23
C ARG A 64 16.87 3.28 -5.07
N LEU A 65 16.31 2.09 -4.92
CA LEU A 65 16.52 1.21 -3.78
C LEU A 65 17.99 0.81 -3.60
N SER A 66 18.69 0.48 -4.70
CA SER A 66 20.11 0.10 -4.62
C SER A 66 20.97 1.23 -4.07
N ARG A 67 20.78 2.45 -4.60
CA ARG A 67 21.50 3.65 -4.12
C ARG A 67 21.18 3.95 -2.66
N PHE A 68 19.92 3.83 -2.26
CA PHE A 68 19.51 4.04 -0.87
C PHE A 68 20.21 3.05 0.07
N ARG A 69 20.17 1.75 -0.24
CA ARG A 69 20.81 0.70 0.58
C ARG A 69 22.33 0.83 0.66
N GLN A 70 22.96 1.37 -0.38
CA GLN A 70 24.40 1.65 -0.36
C GLN A 70 24.74 2.87 0.49
N ALA A 71 23.91 3.92 0.45
CA ALA A 71 24.12 5.14 1.23
C ALA A 71 23.76 4.98 2.71
N HIS A 72 22.82 4.07 3.02
CA HIS A 72 22.30 3.82 4.35
C HIS A 72 22.26 2.31 4.65
N PRO A 73 23.42 1.63 4.69
CA PRO A 73 23.49 0.18 4.91
C PRO A 73 22.99 -0.23 6.30
N GLU A 74 23.01 0.68 7.26
CA GLU A 74 22.50 0.47 8.61
C GLU A 74 20.97 0.46 8.69
N ILE A 75 20.26 0.88 7.63
CA ILE A 75 18.80 0.93 7.59
C ILE A 75 18.23 -0.41 7.08
N ALA A 76 17.53 -1.12 7.95
CA ALA A 76 16.74 -2.29 7.59
C ALA A 76 15.40 -1.85 6.97
N LEU A 77 15.36 -1.70 5.65
CA LEU A 77 14.14 -1.32 4.93
C LEU A 77 13.19 -2.53 4.77
N GLU A 78 11.98 -2.41 5.29
CA GLU A 78 10.87 -3.33 5.07
C GLU A 78 9.84 -2.71 4.12
N LEU A 79 9.42 -3.48 3.11
CA LEU A 79 8.44 -3.05 2.13
C LEU A 79 7.14 -3.83 2.31
N ILE A 80 6.04 -3.11 2.50
CA ILE A 80 4.69 -3.68 2.61
C ILE A 80 3.88 -3.25 1.39
N PRO A 81 3.65 -4.14 0.40
CA PRO A 81 2.79 -3.81 -0.73
C PRO A 81 1.33 -3.73 -0.28
N SER A 82 0.64 -2.63 -0.58
CA SER A 82 -0.79 -2.43 -0.30
C SER A 82 -1.43 -1.43 -1.26
N ASP A 83 -2.60 -1.78 -1.81
CA ASP A 83 -3.40 -0.88 -2.65
C ASP A 83 -4.11 0.22 -1.86
N ASP A 84 -4.22 0.07 -0.54
CA ASP A 84 -4.77 1.07 0.38
C ASP A 84 -3.69 1.60 1.33
N SER A 85 -2.52 1.89 0.79
CA SER A 85 -1.34 2.33 1.55
C SER A 85 -1.58 3.56 2.43
N ALA A 86 -2.51 4.45 2.06
CA ALA A 86 -2.87 5.62 2.87
C ALA A 86 -3.67 5.25 4.14
N HIS A 87 -4.49 4.19 4.10
CA HIS A 87 -5.22 3.70 5.28
C HIS A 87 -4.34 2.85 6.21
N HIS A 88 -3.38 2.11 5.64
CA HIS A 88 -2.45 1.27 6.40
C HIS A 88 -1.31 2.08 7.06
N LEU A 89 -1.14 3.32 6.62
CA LEU A 89 -0.37 4.31 7.36
C LEU A 89 -1.08 4.51 8.71
N ASN A 90 -0.35 4.41 9.83
CA ASN A 90 -0.78 4.40 11.24
C ASN A 90 -0.80 3.02 11.94
N GLU A 91 -0.81 1.88 11.24
CA GLU A 91 -0.84 0.57 11.92
C GLU A 91 0.54 -0.08 12.02
N ARG A 92 1.36 0.01 10.97
CA ARG A 92 2.62 -0.75 10.84
C ARG A 92 3.76 -0.06 10.09
N SER A 93 3.55 1.14 9.56
CA SER A 93 4.47 1.78 8.61
C SER A 93 4.90 3.18 9.03
N ASP A 94 6.17 3.50 8.82
CA ASP A 94 6.75 4.83 9.02
C ASP A 94 6.46 5.77 7.85
N LEU A 95 6.33 5.22 6.64
CA LEU A 95 6.14 5.95 5.39
C LEU A 95 5.08 5.27 4.51
N ALA A 96 4.37 6.06 3.70
CA ALA A 96 3.48 5.58 2.65
C ALA A 96 3.84 6.15 1.27
N LEU A 97 3.92 5.27 0.28
CA LEU A 97 3.94 5.62 -1.15
C LEU A 97 2.57 5.34 -1.76
N HIS A 98 1.77 6.39 -1.96
CA HIS A 98 0.42 6.26 -2.46
C HIS A 98 0.11 7.25 -3.59
N PHE A 99 -0.94 6.94 -4.35
CA PHE A 99 -1.51 7.87 -5.32
C PHE A 99 -2.51 8.82 -4.64
N GLY A 100 -2.64 10.02 -5.19
CA GLY A 100 -3.75 10.92 -4.86
C GLY A 100 -3.36 12.12 -4.01
N GLN A 101 -4.31 12.53 -3.17
CA GLN A 101 -4.21 13.75 -2.36
C GLN A 101 -3.33 13.53 -1.14
N PRO A 102 -2.67 14.58 -0.62
CA PRO A 102 -1.93 14.54 0.64
C PRO A 102 -2.72 13.87 1.76
N LEU A 103 -2.00 13.21 2.65
CA LEU A 103 -2.54 12.64 3.88
C LEU A 103 -3.10 13.75 4.79
N GLY A 104 -4.02 13.37 5.67
CA GLY A 104 -4.67 14.29 6.60
C GLY A 104 -3.74 14.80 7.71
N ALA A 105 -4.33 15.55 8.65
CA ALA A 105 -3.62 16.12 9.79
C ALA A 105 -2.79 15.07 10.55
N GLY A 106 -1.56 15.43 10.90
CA GLY A 106 -0.59 14.54 11.56
C GLY A 106 0.45 13.94 10.63
N TRP A 107 0.29 14.09 9.32
CA TRP A 107 1.22 13.57 8.32
C TRP A 107 1.82 14.67 7.45
N ALA A 108 3.13 14.58 7.20
CA ALA A 108 3.77 15.36 6.16
C ALA A 108 3.67 14.60 4.83
N SER A 109 3.21 15.27 3.78
CA SER A 109 3.12 14.69 2.44
C SER A 109 4.02 15.45 1.47
N GLU A 110 4.85 14.73 0.74
CA GLU A 110 5.69 15.27 -0.32
C GLU A 110 5.26 14.71 -1.67
N ARG A 111 5.09 15.58 -2.67
CA ARG A 111 4.77 15.15 -4.02
C ARG A 111 6.03 14.70 -4.75
N LEU A 112 6.14 13.40 -5.00
CA LEU A 112 7.31 12.80 -5.64
C LEU A 112 7.34 13.00 -7.17
N CYS A 113 6.21 12.82 -7.85
CA CYS A 113 6.09 13.02 -9.29
C CYS A 113 4.62 13.21 -9.73
N PRO A 114 4.36 13.82 -10.90
CA PRO A 114 3.06 13.69 -11.55
C PRO A 114 2.79 12.22 -11.91
N CYS A 115 1.52 11.80 -11.80
CA CYS A 115 1.05 10.53 -12.32
C CYS A 115 -0.17 10.77 -13.19
N HIS A 116 -0.16 10.25 -14.41
CA HIS A 116 -1.28 10.32 -15.34
C HIS A 116 -1.89 8.94 -15.50
N VAL A 117 -3.20 8.83 -15.28
CA VAL A 117 -3.97 7.62 -15.53
C VAL A 117 -4.69 7.80 -16.86
N PHE A 118 -4.48 6.88 -17.80
CA PHE A 118 -5.06 6.92 -19.13
C PHE A 118 -5.40 5.50 -19.60
N PRO A 119 -6.41 5.32 -20.45
CA PRO A 119 -6.80 4.01 -20.97
C PRO A 119 -5.73 3.45 -21.90
N VAL A 120 -5.56 2.14 -21.86
CA VAL A 120 -4.70 1.40 -22.78
C VAL A 120 -5.51 0.28 -23.43
N CYS A 121 -5.18 -0.03 -24.68
CA CYS A 121 -5.77 -1.13 -25.43
C CYS A 121 -4.74 -1.74 -26.37
N SER A 122 -5.04 -2.91 -26.95
CA SER A 122 -4.20 -3.48 -27.99
C SER A 122 -4.23 -2.62 -29.26
N PRO A 123 -3.17 -2.61 -30.08
CA PRO A 123 -3.14 -1.82 -31.31
C PRO A 123 -4.33 -2.07 -32.23
N ALA A 124 -4.71 -3.34 -32.43
CA ALA A 124 -5.86 -3.71 -33.26
C ALA A 124 -7.22 -3.22 -32.72
N MET A 125 -7.31 -2.94 -31.41
CA MET A 125 -8.51 -2.37 -30.81
C MET A 125 -8.51 -0.84 -30.89
N ALA A 126 -7.33 -0.22 -30.86
CA ALA A 126 -7.18 1.23 -30.98
C ALA A 126 -7.78 1.77 -32.29
N ASP A 127 -7.65 1.03 -33.40
CA ASP A 127 -8.21 1.39 -34.71
C ASP A 127 -9.74 1.53 -34.71
N ARG A 128 -10.42 1.01 -33.68
CA ARG A 128 -11.89 1.06 -33.55
C ARG A 128 -12.38 2.32 -32.83
N PHE A 129 -11.47 3.12 -32.26
CA PHE A 129 -11.82 4.28 -31.45
C PHE A 129 -11.39 5.56 -32.16
N THR A 130 -12.34 6.47 -32.41
CA THR A 130 -12.04 7.78 -33.00
C THR A 130 -12.04 8.87 -31.92
N LYS A 131 -12.74 8.64 -30.81
CA LYS A 131 -12.85 9.57 -29.69
C LYS A 131 -12.98 8.83 -28.35
N PRO A 132 -12.61 9.46 -27.21
CA PRO A 132 -12.70 8.87 -25.87
C PRO A 132 -14.02 8.16 -25.56
N GLU A 133 -15.15 8.72 -26.00
CA GLU A 133 -16.49 8.19 -25.69
C GLU A 133 -16.78 6.84 -26.37
N ASP A 134 -16.02 6.46 -27.40
CA ASP A 134 -16.17 5.16 -28.04
C ASP A 134 -15.73 4.02 -27.11
N LEU A 135 -14.87 4.30 -26.13
CA LEU A 135 -14.46 3.31 -25.12
C LEU A 135 -15.65 2.86 -24.25
N MET A 136 -16.65 3.73 -24.02
CA MET A 136 -17.85 3.38 -23.25
C MET A 136 -18.70 2.27 -23.90
N LYS A 137 -18.46 1.98 -25.19
CA LYS A 137 -19.12 0.90 -25.93
C LYS A 137 -18.35 -0.43 -25.86
N SER A 138 -17.20 -0.45 -25.19
CA SER A 138 -16.31 -1.60 -25.08
C SER A 138 -16.34 -2.23 -23.69
N VAL A 139 -15.78 -3.44 -23.56
CA VAL A 139 -15.54 -4.05 -22.25
C VAL A 139 -14.37 -3.33 -21.57
N LEU A 140 -14.67 -2.62 -20.49
CA LEU A 140 -13.67 -1.89 -19.71
C LEU A 140 -13.09 -2.80 -18.62
N LEU A 141 -11.78 -3.06 -18.69
CA LEU A 141 -11.08 -3.84 -17.66
C LEU A 141 -10.80 -2.96 -16.44
N HIS A 142 -11.12 -3.46 -15.25
CA HIS A 142 -10.79 -2.83 -13.98
C HIS A 142 -10.51 -3.90 -12.92
N GLU A 143 -9.83 -3.52 -11.84
CA GLU A 143 -9.58 -4.39 -10.69
C GLU A 143 -10.81 -4.43 -9.77
N ALA A 144 -10.64 -4.34 -8.45
CA ALA A 144 -11.73 -4.40 -7.48
C ALA A 144 -12.79 -3.29 -7.64
N SER A 145 -12.44 -2.17 -8.28
CA SER A 145 -13.34 -1.02 -8.45
C SER A 145 -13.15 -0.32 -9.80
N PRO A 146 -14.24 0.15 -10.45
CA PRO A 146 -14.18 0.95 -11.67
C PRO A 146 -13.81 2.43 -11.40
N LYS A 147 -13.26 2.75 -10.22
CA LYS A 147 -12.93 4.12 -9.79
C LYS A 147 -12.13 4.90 -10.84
N TRP A 148 -11.11 4.28 -11.42
CA TRP A 148 -10.25 4.95 -12.40
C TRP A 148 -10.98 5.30 -13.70
N TRP A 149 -11.90 4.46 -14.17
CA TRP A 149 -12.75 4.78 -15.31
C TRP A 149 -13.68 5.97 -15.04
N ARG A 150 -14.28 6.03 -13.84
CA ARG A 150 -15.12 7.17 -13.43
C ARG A 150 -14.35 8.47 -13.22
N GLN A 151 -13.05 8.39 -12.95
CA GLN A 151 -12.20 9.56 -12.80
C GLN A 151 -11.72 10.10 -14.17
N TRP A 152 -11.66 9.22 -15.18
CA TRP A 152 -11.19 9.59 -16.51
C TRP A 152 -12.27 10.21 -17.39
N PHE A 153 -13.52 9.77 -17.26
CA PHE A 153 -14.70 10.37 -17.90
C PHE A 153 -15.32 11.46 -17.04
#